data_AF-A0A2N9AP13-F1
#
_entry.id   AF-A0A2N9AP13-F1
#
_cell.length_a   1.000
_cell.length_b   1.000
_cell.length_c   1.000
_cell.angle_alpha   90.00
_cell.angle_beta   90.00
_cell.angle_gamma   90.00
#
_symmetry.space_group_name_H-M   'P 1'
#
loop_
_entity.id
_entity.type
_entity.pdbx_description
1 polymer ?
#
loop_
_entity_poly.entity_id
_entity_poly.type
_entity_poly.pdbx_seq_one_letter_code
_entity_poly.pdbx_strand_id
1 'polypeptide(L)'
;MPLTRLTLPALALALPALLSPAAAQDRGSVNPKPLPPLANPNDPSTPAKALFGRVTGPASGPARPFGSYAKGCFSGGEALPLDGATWQVMRPSRNRMWGTPHLVDFIERLAARAPQAGWPGLLVGDMSQPRGGPMLTGHASHQLGLDVDVWLTPMPDHRMTRAEREETSATDMVRSDRLDIDPDVWTRQHTALIRMTAKQPEVARIFVNAAIKKALCREAGGDRGWLTKVRPMYGHNYHYHIRLACPAGDGACDDQAPPALRRRLRLRTRLLVQRGGAEPAQAQNPAEAPPADDARRPARRLPGGAARAVEVAYFSWCPAESRSVSAISRPDTTNTMWMPTSQDRSRSL
;
A
#
# COMPACT_ATOMS: atom_id res chain seq x y z
N MET A 1 -3.33 -73.73 -28.41
CA MET A 1 -2.45 -72.61 -27.99
C MET A 1 -3.31 -71.55 -27.31
N PRO A 2 -3.23 -71.35 -25.99
CA PRO A 2 -3.89 -70.22 -25.33
C PRO A 2 -2.92 -69.03 -25.23
N LEU A 3 -3.38 -67.82 -25.58
CA LEU A 3 -2.61 -66.59 -25.40
C LEU A 3 -2.76 -66.07 -23.97
N THR A 4 -1.67 -66.10 -23.22
CA THR A 4 -1.49 -65.44 -21.92
C THR A 4 -1.34 -63.92 -22.11
N ARG A 5 -2.23 -63.13 -21.52
CA ARG A 5 -2.09 -61.67 -21.44
C ARG A 5 -1.19 -61.31 -20.25
N LEU A 6 0.00 -60.76 -20.53
CA LEU A 6 0.84 -60.12 -19.52
C LEU A 6 0.24 -58.76 -19.11
N THR A 7 0.00 -58.57 -17.83
CA THR A 7 -0.27 -57.27 -17.21
C THR A 7 1.03 -56.71 -16.63
N LEU A 8 1.48 -55.57 -17.15
CA LEU A 8 2.59 -54.79 -16.59
C LEU A 8 2.05 -53.84 -15.51
N PRO A 9 2.72 -53.71 -14.35
CA PRO A 9 2.32 -52.77 -13.30
C PRO A 9 2.74 -51.34 -13.69
N ALA A 10 1.80 -50.41 -13.65
CA ALA A 10 2.08 -49.00 -13.84
C ALA A 10 2.77 -48.43 -12.60
N LEU A 11 4.06 -48.13 -12.71
CA LEU A 11 4.85 -47.43 -11.70
C LEU A 11 4.44 -45.95 -11.70
N ALA A 12 3.66 -45.52 -10.71
CA ALA A 12 3.29 -44.12 -10.55
C ALA A 12 4.49 -43.32 -10.03
N LEU A 13 5.15 -42.56 -10.91
CA LEU A 13 6.10 -41.53 -10.49
C LEU A 13 5.34 -40.38 -9.82
N ALA A 14 5.58 -40.17 -8.52
CA ALA A 14 5.15 -38.96 -7.82
C ALA A 14 6.09 -37.80 -8.23
N LEU A 15 5.58 -36.86 -9.04
CA LEU A 15 6.27 -35.60 -9.29
C LEU A 15 6.08 -34.67 -8.06
N PRO A 16 7.15 -34.00 -7.58
CA PRO A 16 7.00 -32.96 -6.57
C PRO A 16 6.20 -31.79 -7.13
N ALA A 17 5.18 -31.36 -6.38
CA ALA A 17 4.35 -30.21 -6.72
C ALA A 17 5.21 -28.93 -6.75
N LEU A 18 5.49 -28.43 -7.95
CA LEU A 18 6.18 -27.15 -8.16
C LEU A 18 5.21 -26.03 -7.78
N LEU A 19 5.45 -25.39 -6.62
CA LEU A 19 4.81 -24.13 -6.27
C LEU A 19 5.10 -23.11 -7.38
N SER A 20 4.08 -22.77 -8.17
CA SER A 20 4.23 -21.84 -9.29
C SER A 20 4.24 -20.40 -8.76
N PRO A 21 5.33 -19.62 -8.96
CA PRO A 21 5.34 -18.21 -8.59
C PRO A 21 4.32 -17.43 -9.43
N ALA A 22 3.61 -16.47 -8.84
CA ALA A 22 2.65 -15.67 -9.59
C ALA A 22 3.40 -14.76 -10.60
N ALA A 23 3.23 -15.02 -11.89
CA ALA A 23 3.98 -14.41 -13.01
C ALA A 23 3.72 -12.90 -13.26
N ALA A 24 3.27 -12.14 -12.26
CA ALA A 24 2.94 -10.71 -12.38
C ALA A 24 3.52 -9.87 -11.23
N GLN A 25 4.41 -10.44 -10.42
CA GLN A 25 5.03 -9.73 -9.32
C GLN A 25 6.32 -9.06 -9.77
N ASP A 26 6.26 -7.75 -9.88
CA ASP A 26 7.47 -6.95 -10.06
C ASP A 26 8.45 -7.29 -8.91
N ARG A 27 9.69 -7.63 -9.26
CA ARG A 27 10.77 -7.75 -8.27
C ARG A 27 11.22 -6.36 -7.85
N GLY A 28 11.96 -6.30 -6.75
CA GLY A 28 12.71 -5.09 -6.42
C GLY A 28 14.13 -5.18 -6.95
N SER A 29 15.04 -4.40 -6.35
CA SER A 29 16.44 -4.41 -6.72
C SER A 29 17.31 -4.36 -5.48
N VAL A 30 18.31 -5.23 -5.41
CA VAL A 30 19.33 -5.18 -4.35
C VAL A 30 20.16 -3.89 -4.47
N ASN A 31 20.34 -3.38 -5.69
CA ASN A 31 21.09 -2.16 -5.99
C ASN A 31 20.21 -1.19 -6.80
N PRO A 32 19.25 -0.50 -6.16
CA PRO A 32 18.37 0.41 -6.88
C PRO A 32 19.15 1.61 -7.42
N LYS A 33 19.03 1.87 -8.71
CA LYS A 33 19.51 3.12 -9.30
C LYS A 33 18.47 4.22 -9.04
N PRO A 34 18.88 5.43 -8.65
CA PRO A 34 17.97 6.57 -8.59
C PRO A 34 17.29 6.77 -9.94
N LEU A 35 16.01 7.15 -9.91
CA LEU A 35 15.30 7.51 -11.12
C LEU A 35 15.97 8.71 -11.81
N PRO A 36 16.02 8.74 -13.15
CA PRO A 36 16.59 9.87 -13.86
C PRO A 36 15.81 11.15 -13.53
N PRO A 37 16.49 12.31 -13.43
CA PRO A 37 15.84 13.59 -13.22
C PRO A 37 14.86 13.87 -14.37
N LEU A 38 13.75 14.53 -14.05
CA LEU A 38 12.82 15.00 -15.07
C LEU A 38 13.44 16.16 -15.85
N ALA A 39 13.28 16.18 -17.17
CA ALA A 39 13.77 17.26 -18.01
C ALA A 39 13.12 18.61 -17.64
N ASN A 40 11.79 18.64 -17.54
CA ASN A 40 11.01 19.83 -17.20
C ASN A 40 10.03 19.53 -16.04
N PRO A 41 10.50 19.45 -14.79
CA PRO A 41 9.67 19.00 -13.67
C PRO A 41 8.52 19.97 -13.36
N ASN A 42 8.64 21.26 -13.70
CA ASN A 42 7.59 22.27 -13.49
C ASN A 42 6.56 22.33 -14.63
N ASP A 43 6.68 21.49 -15.66
CA ASP A 43 5.71 21.47 -16.75
C ASP A 43 4.35 20.96 -16.23
N PRO A 44 3.25 21.70 -16.41
CA PRO A 44 1.91 21.28 -15.98
C PRO A 44 1.44 19.94 -16.54
N SER A 45 2.01 19.50 -17.67
CA SER A 45 1.74 18.19 -18.28
C SER A 45 2.50 17.04 -17.61
N THR A 46 3.46 17.32 -16.72
CA THR A 46 4.21 16.30 -15.99
C THR A 46 3.25 15.46 -15.13
N PRO A 47 3.18 14.14 -15.34
CA PRO A 47 2.31 13.29 -14.54
C PRO A 47 2.71 13.31 -13.07
N ALA A 48 1.74 13.47 -12.16
CA ALA A 48 2.02 13.49 -10.73
C ALA A 48 2.78 12.24 -10.24
N LYS A 49 2.52 11.07 -10.82
CA LYS A 49 3.26 9.83 -10.49
C LYS A 49 4.77 9.96 -10.73
N ALA A 50 5.18 10.77 -11.71
CA ALA A 50 6.58 11.02 -12.01
C ALA A 50 7.24 11.93 -10.97
N LEU A 51 6.48 12.83 -10.35
CA LEU A 51 6.94 13.73 -9.30
C LEU A 51 6.97 13.00 -7.94
N PHE A 52 5.86 12.40 -7.53
CA PHE A 52 5.77 11.65 -6.27
C PHE A 52 6.75 10.47 -6.21
N GLY A 53 6.89 9.71 -7.30
CA GLY A 53 7.79 8.56 -7.36
C GLY A 53 9.28 8.88 -7.28
N ARG A 54 9.67 10.16 -7.39
CA ARG A 54 11.06 10.61 -7.25
C ARG A 54 11.37 11.18 -5.86
N VAL A 55 10.37 11.28 -4.99
CA VAL A 55 10.56 11.75 -3.63
C VAL A 55 11.11 10.62 -2.76
N THR A 56 12.17 10.91 -2.01
CA THR A 56 12.85 9.90 -1.18
C THR A 56 12.51 10.00 0.31
N GLY A 57 11.96 11.12 0.77
CA GLY A 57 11.64 11.37 2.18
C GLY A 57 10.28 12.05 2.40
N PRO A 58 9.79 12.05 3.64
CA PRO A 58 8.43 12.49 3.95
C PRO A 58 8.27 13.99 3.75
N ALA A 59 7.03 14.45 3.73
CA ALA A 59 6.71 15.86 3.90
C ALA A 59 6.75 16.20 5.40
N SER A 60 7.38 17.32 5.73
CA SER A 60 7.39 17.87 7.09
C SER A 60 6.00 18.32 7.53
N GLY A 61 5.79 18.44 8.83
CA GLY A 61 4.52 18.90 9.41
C GLY A 61 3.77 17.80 10.16
N PRO A 62 2.58 18.13 10.70
CA PRO A 62 1.77 17.18 11.45
C PRO A 62 1.26 16.05 10.54
N ALA A 63 1.13 14.85 11.10
CA ALA A 63 0.63 13.71 10.36
C ALA A 63 -0.82 13.90 9.93
N ARG A 64 -1.08 13.95 8.62
CA ARG A 64 -2.43 14.15 8.09
C ARG A 64 -2.63 13.61 6.68
N PRO A 65 -3.69 12.82 6.43
CA PRO A 65 -4.11 12.43 5.08
C PRO A 65 -4.93 13.53 4.39
N PHE A 66 -4.78 13.66 3.07
CA PHE A 66 -5.46 14.66 2.26
C PHE A 66 -6.08 14.06 0.99
N GLY A 67 -7.37 14.30 0.79
CA GLY A 67 -8.13 13.82 -0.37
C GLY A 67 -8.59 12.37 -0.19
N SER A 68 -8.59 11.60 -1.28
CA SER A 68 -9.13 10.23 -1.32
C SER A 68 -8.05 9.17 -1.56
N TYR A 69 -8.35 7.91 -1.23
CA TYR A 69 -7.38 6.80 -1.30
C TYR A 69 -6.65 6.61 -2.64
N ALA A 70 -7.24 7.05 -3.77
CA ALA A 70 -6.67 6.95 -5.12
C ALA A 70 -6.47 8.31 -5.81
N LYS A 71 -6.64 9.40 -5.07
CA LYS A 71 -6.37 10.77 -5.51
C LYS A 71 -6.12 11.60 -4.26
N GLY A 72 -4.94 11.43 -3.68
CA GLY A 72 -4.61 12.02 -2.39
C GLY A 72 -3.12 11.99 -2.10
N CYS A 73 -2.77 12.35 -0.88
CA CYS A 73 -1.41 12.45 -0.36
C CYS A 73 -1.47 12.53 1.18
N PHE A 74 -0.32 12.60 1.83
CA PHE A 74 -0.24 12.85 3.28
C PHE A 74 1.06 13.56 3.67
N SER A 75 1.04 14.26 4.81
CA SER A 75 2.24 14.79 5.50
C SER A 75 2.47 14.10 6.83
N GLY A 76 3.61 14.39 7.47
CA GLY A 76 4.03 13.78 8.74
C GLY A 76 4.15 12.26 8.66
N GLY A 77 4.63 11.78 7.51
CA GLY A 77 4.74 10.36 7.21
C GLY A 77 5.85 9.67 7.98
N GLU A 78 5.58 8.45 8.43
CA GLU A 78 6.54 7.55 9.07
C GLU A 78 6.82 6.35 8.18
N ALA A 79 8.08 5.92 8.15
CA ALA A 79 8.47 4.66 7.54
C ALA A 79 8.28 3.54 8.56
N LEU A 80 7.58 2.47 8.18
CA LEU A 80 7.58 1.24 8.97
C LEU A 80 9.03 0.70 9.03
N PRO A 81 9.56 0.36 10.22
CA PRO A 81 10.86 -0.30 10.32
C PRO A 81 10.90 -1.54 9.43
N LEU A 82 12.03 -1.73 8.73
CA LEU A 82 12.19 -2.87 7.82
C LEU A 82 11.97 -4.22 8.51
N ASP A 83 12.20 -4.24 9.82
CA ASP A 83 12.22 -5.40 10.67
C ASP A 83 11.46 -5.12 11.96
N GLY A 84 10.60 -6.07 12.34
CA GLY A 84 10.04 -6.16 13.67
C GLY A 84 10.27 -7.51 14.30
N ALA A 85 9.61 -7.75 15.44
CA ALA A 85 9.56 -9.07 16.06
C ALA A 85 8.70 -10.06 15.26
N THR A 86 7.64 -9.56 14.63
CA THR A 86 6.63 -10.38 13.93
C THR A 86 6.28 -9.82 12.55
N TRP A 87 7.16 -9.02 11.93
CA TRP A 87 7.02 -8.60 10.54
C TRP A 87 8.35 -8.36 9.84
N GLN A 88 8.30 -8.38 8.51
CA GLN A 88 9.39 -8.02 7.62
C GLN A 88 8.84 -7.25 6.41
N VAL A 89 9.47 -6.13 6.06
CA VAL A 89 9.10 -5.35 4.88
C VAL A 89 9.67 -5.98 3.60
N MET A 90 8.82 -6.18 2.61
CA MET A 90 9.15 -6.71 1.30
C MET A 90 9.38 -5.58 0.29
N ARG A 91 10.21 -5.85 -0.72
CA ARG A 91 10.54 -4.87 -1.78
C ARG A 91 11.04 -3.51 -1.29
N PRO A 92 11.94 -3.43 -0.28
CA PRO A 92 12.33 -2.14 0.30
C PRO A 92 12.97 -1.17 -0.71
N SER A 93 13.52 -1.65 -1.85
CA SER A 93 14.06 -0.77 -2.89
C SER A 93 13.03 0.14 -3.55
N ARG A 94 11.74 -0.20 -3.43
CA ARG A 94 10.66 0.62 -3.99
C ARG A 94 10.38 1.89 -3.20
N ASN A 95 10.88 1.96 -1.95
CA ASN A 95 10.60 3.05 -1.04
C ASN A 95 9.09 3.28 -0.80
N ARG A 96 8.34 2.18 -0.57
CA ARG A 96 6.88 2.17 -0.40
C ARG A 96 6.43 1.71 0.99
N MET A 97 7.27 1.85 2.01
CA MET A 97 6.99 1.45 3.40
C MET A 97 6.52 2.63 4.26
N TRP A 98 5.90 3.64 3.65
CA TRP A 98 5.50 4.87 4.33
C TRP A 98 4.01 4.95 4.58
N GLY A 99 3.63 5.55 5.70
CA GLY A 99 2.24 5.77 6.05
C GLY A 99 2.07 6.88 7.08
N THR A 100 0.82 7.12 7.47
CA THR A 100 0.54 7.90 8.68
C THR A 100 1.02 7.11 9.92
N PRO A 101 1.36 7.77 11.03
CA PRO A 101 1.70 7.07 12.29
C PRO A 101 0.62 6.08 12.72
N HIS A 102 -0.65 6.42 12.48
CA HIS A 102 -1.80 5.54 12.72
C HIS A 102 -1.73 4.22 11.93
N LEU A 103 -1.29 4.26 10.65
CA LEU A 103 -1.11 3.06 9.85
C LEU A 103 0.09 2.23 10.34
N VAL A 104 1.21 2.88 10.66
CA VAL A 104 2.42 2.21 11.17
C VAL A 104 2.10 1.45 12.46
N ASP A 105 1.52 2.15 13.43
CA ASP A 105 1.06 1.58 14.71
C ASP A 105 0.08 0.42 14.46
N PHE A 106 -0.89 0.57 13.53
CA PHE A 106 -1.82 -0.51 13.18
C PHE A 106 -1.11 -1.78 12.69
N ILE A 107 -0.11 -1.63 11.81
CA ILE A 107 0.64 -2.76 11.26
C ILE A 107 1.42 -3.46 12.37
N GLU A 108 2.08 -2.72 13.25
CA GLU A 108 2.84 -3.28 14.37
C GLU A 108 1.93 -4.08 15.31
N ARG A 109 0.76 -3.52 15.68
CA ARG A 109 -0.24 -4.23 16.52
C ARG A 109 -0.81 -5.45 15.82
N LEU A 110 -1.12 -5.36 14.53
CA LEU A 110 -1.65 -6.49 13.75
C LEU A 110 -0.61 -7.61 13.66
N ALA A 111 0.65 -7.25 13.39
CA ALA A 111 1.75 -8.19 13.32
C ALA A 111 1.97 -8.91 14.66
N ALA A 112 1.94 -8.19 15.78
CA ALA A 112 2.06 -8.78 17.11
C ALA A 112 0.92 -9.76 17.44
N ARG A 113 -0.27 -9.57 16.85
CA ARG A 113 -1.44 -10.45 17.04
C ARG A 113 -1.48 -11.63 16.07
N ALA A 114 -0.80 -11.56 14.92
CA ALA A 114 -0.83 -12.60 13.89
C ALA A 114 -0.55 -14.03 14.43
N PRO A 115 0.37 -14.26 15.38
CA PRO A 115 0.59 -15.59 15.97
C PRO A 115 -0.65 -16.19 16.64
N GLN A 116 -1.57 -15.37 17.16
CA GLN A 116 -2.83 -15.85 17.74
C GLN A 116 -3.78 -16.45 16.69
N ALA A 117 -3.58 -16.11 15.41
CA ALA A 117 -4.26 -16.74 14.27
C ALA A 117 -3.48 -17.97 13.71
N GLY A 118 -2.40 -18.38 14.38
CA GLY A 118 -1.47 -19.39 13.86
C GLY A 118 -0.61 -18.88 12.71
N TRP A 119 -0.44 -17.56 12.58
CA TRP A 119 0.35 -16.94 11.51
C TRP A 119 1.66 -16.38 12.08
N PRO A 120 2.84 -16.81 11.60
CA PRO A 120 4.12 -16.56 12.26
C PRO A 120 4.52 -15.08 12.33
N GLY A 121 4.01 -14.28 11.40
CA GLY A 121 4.24 -12.85 11.29
C GLY A 121 3.84 -12.33 9.91
N LEU A 122 3.98 -11.03 9.67
CA LEU A 122 3.56 -10.39 8.43
C LEU A 122 4.74 -10.16 7.50
N LEU A 123 4.61 -10.60 6.25
CA LEU A 123 5.37 -10.05 5.15
C LEU A 123 4.61 -8.83 4.60
N VAL A 124 5.11 -7.64 4.90
CA VAL A 124 4.46 -6.37 4.57
C VAL A 124 4.91 -5.93 3.18
N GLY A 125 3.96 -5.78 2.26
CA GLY A 125 4.19 -5.32 0.89
C GLY A 125 4.17 -3.80 0.78
N ASP A 126 3.57 -3.30 -0.29
CA ASP A 126 3.46 -1.86 -0.53
C ASP A 126 2.52 -1.22 0.53
N MET A 127 3.02 -0.22 1.25
CA MET A 127 2.25 0.83 1.91
C MET A 127 2.17 2.00 0.93
N SER A 128 2.48 3.23 1.32
CA SER A 128 2.53 4.40 0.42
C SER A 128 3.97 4.83 0.11
N GLN A 129 4.13 5.69 -0.90
CA GLN A 129 5.36 6.47 -1.12
C GLN A 129 5.54 7.49 0.02
N PRO A 130 6.72 8.12 0.21
CA PRO A 130 7.00 8.98 1.38
C PRO A 130 6.02 10.14 1.61
N ARG A 131 5.38 10.61 0.55
CA ARG A 131 4.38 11.70 0.57
C ARG A 131 3.01 11.25 0.05
N GLY A 132 2.83 9.95 -0.14
CA GLY A 132 1.64 9.40 -0.78
C GLY A 132 1.64 9.64 -2.28
N GLY A 133 0.50 10.08 -2.82
CA GLY A 133 0.34 10.34 -4.24
C GLY A 133 0.40 9.08 -5.13
N PRO A 134 0.10 9.24 -6.43
CA PRO A 134 0.05 8.11 -7.35
C PRO A 134 1.43 7.48 -7.55
N MET A 135 1.47 6.14 -7.56
CA MET A 135 2.69 5.36 -7.78
C MET A 135 3.05 5.25 -9.26
N LEU A 136 4.34 5.03 -9.55
CA LEU A 136 4.83 4.76 -10.90
C LEU A 136 4.27 3.46 -11.49
N THR A 137 4.07 2.45 -10.64
CA THR A 137 3.62 1.10 -10.98
C THR A 137 2.77 0.51 -9.85
N GLY A 138 1.96 -0.49 -10.14
CA GLY A 138 1.18 -1.22 -9.15
C GLY A 138 -0.19 -0.58 -8.88
N HIS A 139 -0.52 -0.38 -7.60
CA HIS A 139 -1.86 -0.03 -7.16
C HIS A 139 -2.28 1.39 -7.55
N ALA A 140 -3.56 1.55 -7.89
CA ALA A 140 -4.16 2.88 -8.11
C ALA A 140 -4.37 3.66 -6.80
N SER A 141 -4.47 2.97 -5.65
CA SER A 141 -4.60 3.57 -4.32
C SER A 141 -3.26 3.73 -3.59
N HIS A 142 -3.19 3.58 -2.26
CA HIS A 142 -1.97 3.81 -1.46
C HIS A 142 -1.45 5.24 -1.51
N GLN A 143 -2.35 6.20 -1.67
CA GLN A 143 -1.97 7.59 -1.77
C GLN A 143 -2.09 8.34 -0.44
N LEU A 144 -2.84 7.82 0.55
CA LEU A 144 -3.15 8.53 1.80
C LEU A 144 -2.33 8.10 3.02
N GLY A 145 -1.44 7.11 2.90
CA GLY A 145 -0.77 6.55 4.08
C GLY A 145 -1.74 5.81 5.02
N LEU A 146 -2.80 5.22 4.46
CA LEU A 146 -3.86 4.46 5.15
C LEU A 146 -4.15 3.09 4.51
N ASP A 147 -3.34 2.69 3.53
CA ASP A 147 -3.43 1.41 2.83
C ASP A 147 -2.13 0.62 3.03
N VAL A 148 -2.24 -0.70 3.19
CA VAL A 148 -1.10 -1.62 3.26
C VAL A 148 -1.44 -2.96 2.64
N ASP A 149 -0.54 -3.49 1.83
CA ASP A 149 -0.60 -4.88 1.37
C ASP A 149 0.12 -5.82 2.34
N VAL A 150 -0.51 -6.95 2.63
CA VAL A 150 0.10 -8.02 3.40
C VAL A 150 0.10 -9.28 2.55
N TRP A 151 1.27 -9.89 2.37
CA TRP A 151 1.38 -11.10 1.57
C TRP A 151 0.65 -12.26 2.27
N LEU A 152 0.08 -13.14 1.44
CA LEU A 152 -0.53 -14.39 1.89
C LEU A 152 0.51 -15.52 1.98
N THR A 153 1.76 -15.27 1.61
CA THR A 153 2.88 -16.16 1.93
C THR A 153 3.24 -16.02 3.40
N PRO A 154 3.32 -17.13 4.17
CA PRO A 154 3.79 -17.09 5.55
C PRO A 154 5.20 -16.50 5.66
N MET A 155 5.42 -15.66 6.67
CA MET A 155 6.76 -15.19 7.02
C MET A 155 7.63 -16.40 7.42
N PRO A 156 8.87 -16.53 6.91
CA PRO A 156 9.75 -17.61 7.30
C PRO A 156 10.24 -17.46 8.74
N ASP A 157 10.85 -18.51 9.28
CA ASP A 157 11.39 -18.57 10.64
C ASP A 157 12.76 -17.87 10.80
N HIS A 158 13.23 -17.19 9.76
CA HIS A 158 14.43 -16.37 9.77
C HIS A 158 14.18 -14.92 9.33
N ARG A 159 15.11 -14.04 9.67
CA ARG A 159 15.17 -12.70 9.06
C ARG A 159 15.69 -12.84 7.64
N MET A 160 14.83 -12.51 6.68
CA MET A 160 15.15 -12.48 5.27
C MET A 160 16.21 -11.40 5.00
N THR A 161 17.25 -11.78 4.27
CA THR A 161 18.25 -10.90 3.70
C THR A 161 17.62 -9.88 2.75
N ARG A 162 18.40 -8.85 2.40
CA ARG A 162 17.98 -7.86 1.40
C ARG A 162 17.60 -8.55 0.07
N ALA A 163 18.42 -9.46 -0.43
CA ALA A 163 18.16 -10.16 -1.68
C ALA A 163 16.85 -10.96 -1.63
N GLU A 164 16.62 -11.72 -0.57
CA GLU A 164 15.36 -12.48 -0.40
C GLU A 164 14.14 -11.55 -0.40
N ARG A 165 14.21 -10.38 0.27
CA ARG A 165 13.10 -9.40 0.28
C ARG A 165 12.83 -8.77 -1.09
N GLU A 166 13.83 -8.66 -1.94
CA GLU A 166 13.69 -8.09 -3.29
C GLU A 166 13.25 -9.13 -4.34
N GLU A 167 13.65 -10.39 -4.18
CA GLU A 167 13.56 -11.39 -5.25
C GLU A 167 12.54 -12.51 -5.00
N THR A 168 12.25 -12.86 -3.74
CA THR A 168 11.26 -13.89 -3.40
C THR A 168 9.90 -13.49 -3.96
N SER A 169 9.22 -14.42 -4.65
CA SER A 169 7.86 -14.19 -5.13
C SER A 169 6.84 -14.71 -4.12
N ALA A 170 5.79 -13.95 -3.89
CA ALA A 170 4.63 -14.39 -3.12
C ALA A 170 3.94 -15.56 -3.81
N THR A 171 3.31 -16.42 -3.02
CA THR A 171 2.61 -17.62 -3.45
C THR A 171 1.23 -17.24 -3.99
N ASP A 172 0.86 -17.71 -5.18
CA ASP A 172 -0.50 -17.53 -5.70
C ASP A 172 -1.46 -18.44 -4.92
N MET A 173 -2.48 -17.86 -4.27
CA MET A 173 -3.48 -18.62 -3.51
C MET A 173 -4.62 -19.15 -4.38
N VAL A 174 -4.61 -18.85 -5.68
CA VAL A 174 -5.72 -19.11 -6.59
C VAL A 174 -5.28 -20.11 -7.66
N ARG A 175 -6.12 -21.13 -7.92
CA ARG A 175 -5.84 -22.16 -8.94
C ARG A 175 -5.64 -21.55 -10.33
N SER A 176 -5.03 -22.32 -11.22
CA SER A 176 -4.84 -21.95 -12.62
C SER A 176 -6.14 -21.60 -13.36
N ASP A 177 -7.27 -22.25 -13.02
CA ASP A 177 -8.59 -21.94 -13.58
C ASP A 177 -9.22 -20.65 -13.04
N ARG A 178 -8.63 -20.07 -11.99
CA ARG A 178 -9.06 -18.86 -11.28
C ARG A 178 -10.46 -18.92 -10.64
N LEU A 179 -11.06 -20.10 -10.53
CA LEU A 179 -12.44 -20.26 -10.04
C LEU A 179 -12.52 -20.54 -8.53
N ASP A 180 -11.40 -20.93 -7.91
CA ASP A 180 -11.29 -21.19 -6.49
C ASP A 180 -9.86 -21.03 -5.97
N ILE A 181 -9.70 -21.07 -4.64
CA ILE A 181 -8.39 -21.15 -4.01
C ILE A 181 -7.70 -22.46 -4.36
N ASP A 182 -6.37 -22.44 -4.37
CA ASP A 182 -5.55 -23.64 -4.49
C ASP A 182 -5.44 -24.32 -3.11
N PRO A 183 -6.00 -25.54 -2.96
CA PRO A 183 -6.03 -26.24 -1.68
C PRO A 183 -4.63 -26.67 -1.20
N ASP A 184 -3.63 -26.73 -2.07
CA ASP A 184 -2.27 -27.16 -1.70
C ASP A 184 -1.51 -26.08 -0.93
N VAL A 185 -1.94 -24.82 -1.07
CA VAL A 185 -1.29 -23.65 -0.42
C VAL A 185 -2.23 -22.89 0.52
N TRP A 186 -3.55 -22.97 0.32
CA TRP A 186 -4.53 -22.28 1.17
C TRP A 186 -4.85 -23.09 2.44
N THR A 187 -4.59 -22.48 3.58
CA THR A 187 -4.82 -23.07 4.91
C THR A 187 -5.83 -22.27 5.73
N ARG A 188 -6.38 -22.88 6.80
CA ARG A 188 -7.33 -22.21 7.71
C ARG A 188 -6.72 -20.97 8.38
N GLN A 189 -5.40 -20.92 8.54
CA GLN A 189 -4.68 -19.80 9.11
C GLN A 189 -4.82 -18.53 8.25
N HIS A 190 -4.93 -18.66 6.91
CA HIS A 190 -5.20 -17.53 6.03
C HIS A 190 -6.57 -16.90 6.34
N THR A 191 -7.60 -17.75 6.50
CA THR A 191 -8.93 -17.30 6.92
C THR A 191 -8.92 -16.68 8.32
N ALA A 192 -8.17 -17.26 9.26
CA ALA A 192 -8.04 -16.73 10.61
C ALA A 192 -7.38 -15.35 10.63
N LEU A 193 -6.29 -15.17 9.86
CA LEU A 193 -5.59 -13.90 9.71
C LEU A 193 -6.52 -12.83 9.12
N ILE A 194 -7.12 -13.08 7.95
CA ILE A 194 -7.99 -12.10 7.30
C ILE A 194 -9.21 -11.76 8.16
N ARG A 195 -9.77 -12.74 8.89
CA ARG A 195 -10.86 -12.51 9.83
C ARG A 195 -10.42 -11.61 10.98
N MET A 196 -9.26 -11.88 11.58
CA MET A 196 -8.70 -11.06 12.66
C MET A 196 -8.47 -9.63 12.20
N THR A 197 -7.90 -9.45 11.00
CA THR A 197 -7.72 -8.12 10.40
C THR A 197 -9.05 -7.43 10.17
N ALA A 198 -10.04 -8.10 9.58
CA ALA A 198 -11.35 -7.52 9.31
C ALA A 198 -12.09 -7.08 10.58
N LYS A 199 -11.82 -7.74 11.71
CA LYS A 199 -12.43 -7.41 13.00
C LYS A 199 -11.82 -6.18 13.68
N GLN A 200 -10.67 -5.68 13.21
CA GLN A 200 -10.11 -4.44 13.75
C GLN A 200 -11.06 -3.26 13.46
N PRO A 201 -11.34 -2.40 14.46
CA PRO A 201 -12.31 -1.30 14.30
C PRO A 201 -11.87 -0.30 13.24
N GLU A 202 -10.57 -0.03 13.11
CA GLU A 202 -9.97 0.93 12.20
C GLU A 202 -10.04 0.48 10.73
N VAL A 203 -10.16 -0.83 10.48
CA VAL A 203 -10.21 -1.38 9.12
C VAL A 203 -11.56 -1.08 8.47
N ALA A 204 -11.55 -0.27 7.41
CA ALA A 204 -12.73 0.03 6.61
C ALA A 204 -12.99 -1.06 5.55
N ARG A 205 -11.95 -1.55 4.87
CA ARG A 205 -12.05 -2.56 3.82
C ARG A 205 -10.82 -3.46 3.79
N ILE A 206 -11.02 -4.67 3.29
CA ILE A 206 -9.96 -5.56 2.85
C ILE A 206 -10.25 -5.97 1.42
N PHE A 207 -9.31 -5.86 0.49
CA PHE A 207 -9.46 -6.36 -0.88
C PHE A 207 -8.70 -7.65 -1.08
N VAL A 208 -9.37 -8.63 -1.69
CA VAL A 208 -8.85 -9.97 -1.99
C VAL A 208 -9.36 -10.41 -3.35
N ASN A 209 -8.71 -11.40 -3.96
CA ASN A 209 -9.26 -12.06 -5.13
C ASN A 209 -10.67 -12.61 -4.86
N ALA A 210 -11.50 -12.66 -5.90
CA ALA A 210 -12.86 -13.19 -5.77
C ALA A 210 -12.91 -14.67 -5.36
N ALA A 211 -11.93 -15.49 -5.78
CA ALA A 211 -11.76 -16.88 -5.35
C ALA A 211 -11.46 -16.98 -3.84
N ILE A 212 -10.56 -16.14 -3.33
CA ILE A 212 -10.29 -16.02 -1.89
C ILE A 212 -11.56 -15.60 -1.14
N LYS A 213 -12.28 -14.59 -1.63
CA LYS A 213 -13.55 -14.17 -1.01
C LYS A 213 -14.58 -15.31 -0.96
N LYS A 214 -14.64 -16.15 -2.00
CA LYS A 214 -15.49 -17.34 -2.07
C LYS A 214 -15.09 -18.35 -0.98
N ALA A 215 -13.79 -18.64 -0.81
CA ALA A 215 -13.28 -19.50 0.26
C ALA A 215 -13.61 -18.98 1.66
N LEU A 216 -13.33 -17.71 1.93
CA LEU A 216 -13.70 -17.04 3.19
C LEU A 216 -15.20 -17.14 3.48
N CYS A 217 -16.05 -17.08 2.46
CA CYS A 217 -17.50 -17.24 2.64
C CYS A 217 -17.89 -18.67 3.02
N ARG A 218 -17.20 -19.70 2.52
CA ARG A 218 -17.41 -21.10 2.92
C ARG A 218 -16.95 -21.33 4.37
N GLU A 219 -15.82 -20.75 4.75
CA GLU A 219 -15.16 -21.00 6.04
C GLU A 219 -15.63 -20.10 7.19
N ALA A 220 -16.43 -19.07 6.93
CA ALA A 220 -16.81 -18.09 7.96
C ALA A 220 -17.65 -18.66 9.13
N GLY A 221 -18.31 -19.81 8.96
CA GLY A 221 -19.24 -20.32 9.97
C GLY A 221 -20.41 -19.36 10.21
N GLY A 222 -20.88 -19.30 11.46
CA GLY A 222 -22.00 -18.47 11.91
C GLY A 222 -21.67 -16.97 12.06
N ASP A 223 -20.48 -16.62 12.55
CA ASP A 223 -20.02 -15.23 12.64
C ASP A 223 -19.52 -14.74 11.27
N ARG A 224 -20.40 -14.02 10.58
CA ARG A 224 -20.18 -13.52 9.21
C ARG A 224 -20.16 -12.00 9.14
N GLY A 225 -20.15 -11.29 10.28
CA GLY A 225 -20.19 -9.83 10.31
C GLY A 225 -19.00 -9.21 9.59
N TRP A 226 -17.80 -9.73 9.89
CA TRP A 226 -16.51 -9.29 9.33
C TRP A 226 -16.42 -9.39 7.79
N LEU A 227 -17.19 -10.29 7.16
CA LEU A 227 -17.20 -10.44 5.70
C LEU A 227 -17.75 -9.21 4.97
N THR A 228 -18.42 -8.26 5.62
CA THR A 228 -18.88 -7.02 4.96
C THR A 228 -17.72 -6.15 4.49
N LYS A 229 -16.63 -6.11 5.27
CA LYS A 229 -15.41 -5.36 4.99
C LYS A 229 -14.54 -6.00 3.90
N VAL A 230 -14.61 -7.32 3.72
CA VAL A 230 -13.81 -8.04 2.71
C VAL A 230 -14.46 -7.96 1.33
N ARG A 231 -13.78 -7.32 0.37
CA ARG A 231 -14.25 -6.95 -0.97
C ARG A 231 -13.50 -7.74 -2.05
N PRO A 232 -14.21 -8.35 -3.01
CA PRO A 232 -13.54 -8.98 -4.14
C PRO A 232 -12.97 -7.91 -5.09
N MET A 233 -11.72 -8.10 -5.50
CA MET A 233 -11.01 -7.26 -6.47
C MET A 233 -10.21 -8.11 -7.46
N TYR A 234 -9.89 -7.57 -8.63
CA TYR A 234 -9.00 -8.19 -9.61
C TYR A 234 -7.58 -8.32 -9.04
N GLY A 235 -6.82 -9.32 -9.46
CA GLY A 235 -5.52 -9.61 -8.84
C GLY A 235 -5.70 -10.04 -7.38
N HIS A 236 -4.94 -9.46 -6.45
CA HIS A 236 -5.04 -9.70 -4.99
C HIS A 236 -5.10 -11.19 -4.61
N ASN A 237 -4.37 -12.01 -5.38
CA ASN A 237 -4.36 -13.46 -5.29
C ASN A 237 -3.18 -13.99 -4.47
N TYR A 238 -2.17 -13.15 -4.21
CA TYR A 238 -0.99 -13.48 -3.40
C TYR A 238 -0.78 -12.52 -2.22
N HIS A 239 -1.59 -11.47 -2.12
CA HIS A 239 -1.65 -10.54 -1.00
C HIS A 239 -3.10 -10.15 -0.74
N TYR A 240 -3.37 -9.60 0.44
CA TYR A 240 -4.60 -8.90 0.71
C TYR A 240 -4.31 -7.45 1.06
N HIS A 241 -5.08 -6.55 0.46
CA HIS A 241 -4.97 -5.11 0.66
C HIS A 241 -5.81 -4.72 1.86
N ILE A 242 -5.23 -4.07 2.85
CA ILE A 242 -5.93 -3.51 4.01
C ILE A 242 -6.10 -2.01 3.80
N ARG A 243 -7.31 -1.50 4.06
CA ARG A 243 -7.62 -0.07 4.08
C ARG A 243 -8.17 0.33 5.43
N LEU A 244 -7.53 1.30 6.06
CA LEU A 244 -8.05 1.95 7.27
C LEU A 244 -9.07 3.03 6.90
N ALA A 245 -9.98 3.32 7.82
CA ALA A 245 -10.87 4.47 7.72
C ALA A 245 -10.09 5.78 7.86
N CYS A 246 -10.65 6.87 7.37
CA CYS A 246 -10.14 8.20 7.67
C CYS A 246 -10.20 8.46 9.19
N PRO A 247 -9.22 9.17 9.78
CA PRO A 247 -9.29 9.59 11.17
C PRO A 247 -10.58 10.36 11.47
N ALA A 248 -11.19 10.08 12.62
CA ALA A 248 -12.46 10.69 13.00
C ALA A 248 -12.32 12.24 13.07
N GLY A 249 -13.25 12.95 12.43
CA GLY A 249 -13.27 14.41 12.41
C GLY A 249 -12.28 15.06 11.43
N ASP A 250 -11.50 14.29 10.66
CA ASP A 250 -10.61 14.86 9.66
C ASP A 250 -11.36 15.22 8.38
N GLY A 251 -11.81 16.47 8.29
CA GLY A 251 -12.50 17.01 7.10
C GLY A 251 -11.63 17.14 5.85
N ALA A 252 -10.34 16.81 5.91
CA ALA A 252 -9.47 16.79 4.74
C ALA A 252 -9.25 15.37 4.17
N CYS A 253 -9.76 14.34 4.85
CA CYS A 253 -9.69 12.95 4.42
C CYS A 253 -11.06 12.49 3.91
N ASP A 254 -11.13 12.15 2.63
CA ASP A 254 -12.35 11.74 1.95
C ASP A 254 -12.55 10.23 2.06
N ASP A 255 -13.38 9.81 3.01
CA ASP A 255 -13.70 8.39 3.17
C ASP A 255 -14.65 7.88 2.08
N GLN A 256 -14.61 6.57 1.85
CA GLN A 256 -15.53 5.87 0.96
C GLN A 256 -16.82 5.52 1.71
N ALA A 257 -17.97 5.75 1.07
CA ALA A 257 -19.27 5.30 1.58
C ALA A 257 -19.24 3.86 2.10
N PRO A 258 -19.92 3.49 3.21
CA PRO A 258 -19.80 2.16 3.81
C PRO A 258 -20.01 0.99 2.81
N PRO A 259 -19.35 -0.17 3.01
CA PRO A 259 -19.52 -1.32 2.12
C PRO A 259 -21.00 -1.71 1.96
N ALA A 260 -21.43 -1.88 0.71
CA ALA A 260 -22.82 -2.21 0.39
C ALA A 260 -23.31 -3.50 1.08
N LEU A 261 -24.60 -3.53 1.42
CA LEU A 261 -25.31 -4.65 2.06
C LEU A 261 -25.10 -5.99 1.32
N ARG A 262 -25.20 -7.09 2.09
CA ARG A 262 -24.81 -8.47 1.73
C ARG A 262 -25.25 -8.95 0.34
N ARG A 263 -26.43 -8.57 -0.17
CA ARG A 263 -26.95 -9.04 -1.47
C ARG A 263 -26.11 -8.55 -2.66
N ARG A 264 -25.70 -7.29 -2.66
CA ARG A 264 -24.88 -6.70 -3.74
C ARG A 264 -23.45 -7.26 -3.76
N LEU A 265 -22.91 -7.58 -2.58
CA LEU A 265 -21.59 -8.20 -2.47
C LEU A 265 -21.56 -9.61 -3.09
N ARG A 266 -22.59 -10.44 -2.86
CA ARG A 266 -22.66 -11.79 -3.44
C ARG A 266 -22.67 -11.78 -4.97
N LEU A 267 -23.44 -10.87 -5.59
CA LEU A 267 -23.52 -10.75 -7.05
C LEU A 267 -22.15 -10.36 -7.64
N ARG A 268 -21.48 -9.37 -7.03
CA ARG A 268 -20.15 -8.92 -7.48
C ARG A 268 -19.09 -10.02 -7.36
N THR A 269 -19.08 -10.78 -6.26
CA THR A 269 -18.15 -11.92 -6.12
C THR A 269 -18.41 -12.97 -7.20
N ARG A 270 -19.67 -13.34 -7.45
CA ARG A 270 -20.01 -14.30 -8.52
C ARG A 270 -19.54 -13.83 -9.90
N LEU A 271 -19.80 -12.57 -10.24
CA LEU A 271 -19.39 -12.00 -11.53
C LEU A 271 -17.87 -12.01 -11.71
N LEU A 272 -17.11 -11.66 -10.67
CA LEU A 272 -15.64 -11.65 -10.74
C LEU A 272 -15.06 -13.06 -10.85
N VAL A 273 -15.62 -14.04 -10.13
CA VAL A 273 -15.23 -15.45 -10.27
C VAL A 273 -15.53 -15.96 -11.69
N GLN A 274 -16.71 -15.65 -12.23
CA GLN A 274 -17.09 -16.05 -13.61
C GLN A 274 -16.17 -15.45 -14.69
N ARG A 275 -15.58 -14.29 -14.42
CA ARG A 275 -14.61 -13.63 -15.31
C ARG A 275 -13.15 -14.02 -15.03
N GLY A 276 -12.92 -15.04 -14.19
CA GLY A 276 -11.58 -15.55 -13.88
C GLY A 276 -10.72 -14.59 -13.05
N GLY A 277 -11.26 -13.52 -12.46
CA GLY A 277 -10.57 -12.66 -11.50
C GLY A 277 -9.26 -11.98 -11.94
N ALA A 278 -8.83 -12.17 -13.19
CA ALA A 278 -7.60 -11.60 -13.74
C ALA A 278 -7.77 -10.09 -13.95
N GLU A 279 -6.67 -9.36 -13.76
CA GLU A 279 -6.65 -7.93 -14.03
C GLU A 279 -6.89 -7.70 -15.53
N PRO A 280 -7.79 -6.78 -15.91
CA PRO A 280 -7.84 -6.35 -17.31
C PRO A 280 -6.47 -5.77 -17.69
N ALA A 281 -6.03 -6.00 -18.93
CA ALA A 281 -4.75 -5.49 -19.42
C ALA A 281 -4.61 -3.99 -19.12
N GLN A 282 -3.63 -3.62 -18.30
CA GLN A 282 -3.32 -2.23 -18.06
C GLN A 282 -2.83 -1.62 -19.38
N ALA A 283 -3.30 -0.42 -19.73
CA ALA A 283 -2.68 0.35 -20.79
C ALA A 283 -1.19 0.50 -20.44
N GLN A 284 -0.31 0.11 -21.37
CA GLN A 284 1.13 0.22 -21.19
C GLN A 284 1.45 1.64 -20.72
N ASN A 285 2.28 1.75 -19.67
CA ASN A 285 2.87 3.03 -19.29
C ASN A 285 3.40 3.69 -20.57
N PRO A 286 3.12 4.98 -20.83
CA PRO A 286 3.74 5.64 -21.96
C PRO A 286 5.24 5.44 -21.81
N ALA A 287 5.82 4.77 -22.81
CA ALA A 287 7.24 4.58 -22.92
C ALA A 287 7.91 5.94 -22.66
N GLU A 288 9.02 5.90 -21.93
CA GLU A 288 9.97 7.00 -21.85
C GLU A 288 10.12 7.55 -23.28
N ALA A 289 9.61 8.75 -23.52
CA ALA A 289 9.73 9.36 -24.83
C ALA A 289 11.23 9.42 -25.16
N PRO A 290 11.65 9.01 -26.37
CA PRO A 290 13.05 9.16 -26.75
C PRO A 290 13.43 10.65 -26.61
N PRO A 291 14.66 10.97 -26.20
CA PRO A 291 15.07 12.35 -26.03
C PRO A 291 14.89 13.08 -27.36
N ALA A 292 14.07 14.14 -27.34
CA ALA A 292 13.99 15.08 -28.45
C ALA A 292 15.36 15.77 -28.54
N ASP A 293 16.05 15.49 -29.64
CA ASP A 293 17.27 16.16 -30.04
C ASP A 293 16.86 17.54 -30.56
N ASP A 294 16.95 18.58 -29.72
CA ASP A 294 16.96 19.96 -30.22
C ASP A 294 17.85 20.87 -29.37
N ALA A 295 18.57 21.70 -30.10
CA ALA A 295 19.78 22.38 -29.73
C ALA A 295 19.55 23.68 -28.94
N ARG A 296 20.56 24.00 -28.13
CA ARG A 296 21.03 25.36 -27.77
C ARG A 296 19.96 26.38 -27.33
N ARG A 297 19.67 26.38 -26.03
CA ARG A 297 19.60 27.62 -25.22
C ARG A 297 20.15 27.33 -23.82
N PRO A 298 21.03 28.18 -23.24
CA PRO A 298 21.43 27.99 -21.86
C PRO A 298 20.25 28.39 -20.96
N ALA A 299 19.48 27.40 -20.51
CA ALA A 299 18.55 27.60 -19.42
C ALA A 299 19.35 27.96 -18.17
N ARG A 300 19.14 29.17 -17.64
CA ARG A 300 19.63 29.54 -16.31
C ARG A 300 19.10 28.51 -15.32
N ARG A 301 20.01 27.69 -14.74
CA ARG A 301 19.70 26.86 -13.59
C ARG A 301 19.30 27.77 -12.44
N LEU A 302 18.01 27.84 -12.16
CA LEU A 302 17.57 28.21 -10.82
C LEU A 302 17.87 27.01 -9.91
N PRO A 303 18.69 27.17 -8.86
CA PRO A 303 18.85 26.11 -7.86
C PRO A 303 17.46 25.82 -7.27
N GLY A 304 17.06 24.55 -7.31
CA GLY A 304 15.80 24.09 -6.70
C GLY A 304 14.62 23.81 -7.64
N GLY A 305 14.78 23.90 -8.97
CA GLY A 305 13.65 23.69 -9.91
C GLY A 305 12.86 22.39 -9.74
N ALA A 306 13.52 21.26 -9.47
CA ALA A 306 12.85 19.97 -9.25
C ALA A 306 12.22 19.85 -7.86
N ALA A 307 12.89 20.37 -6.82
CA ALA A 307 12.33 20.40 -5.46
C ALA A 307 11.07 21.28 -5.42
N ARG A 308 11.12 22.44 -6.07
CA ARG A 308 9.99 23.35 -6.22
C ARG A 308 8.84 22.70 -7.00
N ALA A 309 9.13 21.95 -8.06
CA ALA A 309 8.09 21.22 -8.80
C ALA A 309 7.38 20.16 -7.94
N VAL A 310 8.16 19.40 -7.17
CA VAL A 310 7.62 18.41 -6.22
C VAL A 310 6.76 19.10 -5.17
N GLU A 311 7.23 20.22 -4.63
CA GLU A 311 6.50 21.01 -3.64
C GLU A 311 5.20 21.60 -4.21
N VAL A 312 5.25 22.17 -5.42
CA VAL A 312 4.06 22.69 -6.13
C VAL A 312 3.07 21.57 -6.43
N ALA A 313 3.53 20.43 -6.94
CA ALA A 313 2.66 19.28 -7.20
C ALA A 313 2.08 18.72 -5.92
N TYR A 314 2.88 18.67 -4.85
CA TYR A 314 2.42 18.28 -3.53
C TYR A 314 1.33 19.23 -3.02
N PHE A 315 1.54 20.55 -3.00
CA PHE A 315 0.50 21.50 -2.59
C PHE A 315 -0.73 21.50 -3.49
N SER A 316 -0.58 21.22 -4.79
CA SER A 316 -1.69 21.07 -5.72
C SER A 316 -2.53 19.82 -5.42
N TRP A 317 -1.88 18.72 -5.04
CA TRP A 317 -2.53 17.45 -4.68
C TRP A 317 -3.03 17.42 -3.22
N CYS A 318 -2.41 18.20 -2.34
CA CYS A 318 -2.67 18.34 -0.90
C CYS A 318 -3.15 19.77 -0.55
N PRO A 319 -4.18 20.32 -1.22
CA PRO A 319 -4.48 21.76 -1.13
C PRO A 319 -4.86 22.22 0.29
N ALA A 320 -5.39 21.32 1.12
CA ALA A 320 -5.75 21.64 2.51
C ALA A 320 -4.53 22.01 3.37
N GLU A 321 -3.33 21.52 3.04
CA GLU A 321 -2.12 21.82 3.80
C GLU A 321 -1.66 23.28 3.62
N SER A 322 -1.78 23.82 2.41
CA SER A 322 -1.45 25.21 2.08
C SER A 322 -2.25 26.24 2.89
N ARG A 323 -3.49 25.90 3.28
CA ARG A 323 -4.37 26.75 4.07
C ARG A 323 -3.97 26.76 5.55
N SER A 324 -3.51 25.63 6.08
CA SER A 324 -3.02 25.52 7.46
C SER A 324 -1.70 26.26 7.69
N VAL A 325 -0.78 26.26 6.72
CA VAL A 325 0.47 27.03 6.84
C VAL A 325 0.20 28.54 6.85
N SER A 326 -0.72 29.01 6.00
CA SER A 326 -1.12 30.42 5.93
C SER A 326 -1.81 30.95 7.21
N ALA A 327 -2.38 30.05 8.02
CA ALA A 327 -3.04 30.41 9.30
C ALA A 327 -2.05 30.57 10.46
N ILE A 328 -0.86 29.97 10.38
CA ILE A 328 0.19 30.06 11.41
C ILE A 328 1.05 31.33 11.22
N SER A 329 1.03 31.93 10.02
CA SER A 329 1.92 33.05 9.66
C SER A 329 1.32 34.46 9.85
N ARG A 330 0.17 34.62 10.51
CA ARG A 330 -0.36 35.95 10.82
C ARG A 330 0.06 36.35 12.23
N PRO A 331 1.05 37.24 12.41
CA PRO A 331 1.28 37.85 13.72
C PRO A 331 0.07 38.71 14.07
N ASP A 332 -0.48 38.51 15.27
CA ASP A 332 -1.47 39.41 15.86
C ASP A 332 -0.85 40.79 16.04
N THR A 333 -1.08 41.68 15.07
CA THR A 333 -0.80 43.11 15.21
C THR A 333 -1.97 43.77 15.95
N THR A 334 -2.09 43.50 17.24
CA THR A 334 -2.73 44.43 18.18
C THR A 334 -2.05 44.29 19.53
N ASN A 335 -0.97 45.04 19.75
CA ASN A 335 -0.81 45.58 21.09
C ASN A 335 -0.18 46.96 21.08
N THR A 336 -0.90 47.84 21.75
CA THR A 336 -0.73 49.27 21.82
C THR A 336 0.46 49.60 22.74
N MET A 337 1.28 50.52 22.25
CA MET A 337 2.30 51.29 22.92
C MET A 337 2.01 51.56 24.42
N TRP A 338 2.91 51.12 25.30
CA TRP A 338 3.08 51.66 26.65
C TRP A 338 4.57 51.90 26.90
N MET A 339 4.94 53.17 27.11
CA MET A 339 6.25 53.57 27.63
C MET A 339 6.29 53.37 29.15
N PRO A 340 7.44 53.02 29.75
CA PRO A 340 7.60 53.02 31.20
C PRO A 340 8.09 54.39 31.70
N THR A 341 7.35 54.97 32.64
CA THR A 341 7.84 56.01 33.55
C THR A 341 8.42 55.37 34.81
N SER A 342 9.47 56.03 35.31
CA SER A 342 10.32 55.71 36.46
C SER A 342 9.65 55.86 37.83
N GLN A 343 10.23 55.15 38.82
CA GLN A 343 10.36 55.40 40.28
C GLN A 343 9.82 54.24 41.14
N ASP A 344 10.69 53.43 41.73
CA ASP A 344 11.41 53.63 43.01
C ASP A 344 10.58 53.19 44.23
N ARG A 345 11.04 52.11 44.89
CA ARG A 345 11.04 51.89 46.35
C ARG A 345 11.42 50.44 46.68
N SER A 346 12.61 50.24 47.26
CA SER A 346 12.81 49.25 48.31
C SER A 346 14.12 49.51 49.07
N ARG A 347 13.98 49.85 50.36
CA ARG A 347 15.01 49.76 51.41
C ARG A 347 14.82 48.46 52.19
N SER A 348 15.93 48.02 52.82
CA SER A 348 16.08 46.97 53.83
C SER A 348 16.12 45.55 53.24
N LEU A 349 17.14 44.71 53.43
CA LEU A 349 18.11 44.53 54.53
C LEU A 349 19.56 44.40 54.02
#